data_AF-E9J0E0-F1
#
_entry.id   AF-E9J0E0-F1
#
_cell.length_a   1.000
_cell.length_b   1.000
_cell.length_c   1.000
_cell.angle_alpha   90.00
_cell.angle_beta   90.00
_cell.angle_gamma   90.00
#
_symmetry.space_group_name_H-M   'P 1'
#
loop_
_entity.id
_entity.type
_entity.pdbx_description
1 polymer ?
#
loop_
_entity_poly.entity_id
_entity_poly.type
_entity_poly.pdbx_seq_one_letter_code
_entity_poly.pdbx_strand_id
1 'polypeptide(L)'
;DPVPAEPWSGSRDASKYGNNSVQINLLTNKIVGNEDCLYLNVFIKKIKPGKKRAIMVWIHGGSFSRGSGDATMHGPDYIVQKDVVLVTLNYRLGAL
;
A
#
# COMPACT_ATOMS: atom_id res chain seq x y z
N ASP A 1 4.17 1.02 -18.99
CA ASP A 1 4.54 0.13 -17.87
C ASP A 1 5.22 0.91 -16.75
N PRO A 2 5.15 0.45 -15.49
CA PRO A 2 5.92 1.07 -14.42
C PRO A 2 7.42 0.88 -14.68
N VAL A 3 8.20 1.93 -14.42
CA VAL A 3 9.66 1.86 -14.39
C VAL A 3 10.14 1.77 -12.94
N PRO A 4 11.33 1.21 -12.68
CA PRO A 4 11.92 1.25 -11.34
C PRO A 4 11.97 2.68 -10.79
N ALA A 5 11.73 2.84 -9.49
CA ALA A 5 11.89 4.14 -8.84
C ALA A 5 13.36 4.55 -8.85
N GLU A 6 13.62 5.84 -9.07
CA GLU A 6 14.97 6.39 -8.96
C GLU A 6 15.55 6.14 -7.56
N PRO A 7 16.82 5.73 -7.47
CA PRO A 7 17.47 5.55 -6.18
C PRO A 7 17.58 6.91 -5.45
N TRP A 8 17.48 6.88 -4.13
CA TRP A 8 17.68 8.06 -3.30
C TRP A 8 18.83 7.85 -2.31
N SER A 9 19.42 8.95 -1.86
CA SER A 9 20.41 8.95 -0.78
C SER A 9 19.75 9.26 0.56
N GLY A 10 20.30 8.71 1.64
CA GLY A 10 19.78 8.92 2.99
C GLY A 10 18.49 8.15 3.30
N SER A 11 17.79 8.58 4.35
CA SER A 11 16.55 7.95 4.81
C SER A 11 15.33 8.68 4.24
N ARG A 12 14.31 7.93 3.83
CA ARG A 12 13.01 8.46 3.42
C ARG A 12 11.99 8.22 4.53
N ASP A 13 11.20 9.23 4.85
CA ASP A 13 10.12 9.09 5.82
C ASP A 13 9.02 8.18 5.24
N ALA A 14 8.73 7.09 5.97
CA ALA A 14 7.69 6.11 5.64
C ALA A 14 6.69 5.95 6.80
N SER A 15 6.57 6.97 7.67
CA SER A 15 5.63 6.98 8.80
C SER A 15 4.18 7.24 8.40
N LYS A 16 3.95 7.67 7.15
CA LYS A 16 2.63 7.98 6.59
C LYS A 16 2.41 7.22 5.28
N TYR A 17 1.15 6.96 4.96
CA TYR A 17 0.75 6.41 3.68
C TYR A 17 1.10 7.35 2.53
N GLY A 18 1.53 6.78 1.40
CA GLY A 18 1.60 7.48 0.12
C GLY A 18 0.22 7.77 -0.46
N ASN A 19 0.17 8.42 -1.63
CA ASN A 19 -1.10 8.74 -2.26
C ASN A 19 -1.81 7.49 -2.79
N ASN A 20 -3.14 7.51 -2.74
CA ASN A 20 -3.99 6.55 -3.43
C ASN A 20 -4.07 6.88 -4.92
N SER A 21 -4.29 5.86 -5.76
CA SER A 21 -4.51 6.08 -7.19
C SER A 21 -5.79 6.88 -7.43
N VAL A 22 -5.82 7.64 -8.53
CA VAL A 22 -6.98 8.47 -8.91
C VAL A 22 -8.22 7.59 -9.06
N GLN A 23 -9.28 7.94 -8.33
CA GLN A 23 -10.53 7.20 -8.30
C GLN A 23 -11.70 8.06 -7.82
N ILE A 24 -12.93 7.58 -8.01
CA ILE A 24 -14.13 8.23 -7.47
C ILE A 24 -14.38 7.71 -6.05
N ASN A 25 -14.42 8.61 -5.07
CA ASN A 25 -14.87 8.29 -3.72
C ASN A 25 -16.39 8.10 -3.72
N LEU A 26 -16.85 6.87 -3.42
CA LEU A 26 -18.27 6.52 -3.53
C LEU A 26 -19.20 7.22 -2.52
N LEU A 27 -18.66 7.69 -1.39
CA LEU A 27 -19.47 8.36 -0.36
C LEU A 27 -19.71 9.83 -0.71
N THR A 28 -18.69 10.49 -1.27
CA THR A 28 -18.72 11.93 -1.57
C THR A 28 -18.98 12.24 -3.04
N ASN A 29 -18.90 11.23 -3.90
CA ASN A 29 -18.95 11.34 -5.37
C ASN A 29 -17.92 12.30 -5.95
N LYS A 30 -16.78 12.49 -5.26
CA LYS A 30 -15.66 13.34 -5.70
C LYS A 30 -14.50 12.48 -6.19
N ILE A 31 -13.77 13.02 -7.16
CA ILE A 31 -12.48 12.46 -7.59
C ILE A 31 -11.46 12.74 -6.48
N VAL A 32 -10.71 11.71 -6.09
CA VAL A 32 -9.64 11.75 -5.08
C VAL A 32 -8.42 10.98 -5.59
N GLY A 33 -7.27 11.15 -4.94
CA GLY A 33 -6.04 10.43 -5.26
C GLY A 33 -5.05 11.25 -6.10
N ASN A 34 -3.99 10.60 -6.56
CA ASN A 34 -2.90 11.17 -7.35
C ASN A 34 -2.36 10.12 -8.35
N GLU A 35 -1.74 10.56 -9.44
CA GLU A 35 -1.06 9.65 -10.38
C GLU A 35 0.24 9.07 -9.81
N ASP A 36 0.97 9.86 -9.00
CA ASP A 36 2.07 9.35 -8.17
C ASP A 36 1.50 8.57 -6.99
N CYS A 37 1.14 7.31 -7.26
CA CYS A 37 0.44 6.41 -6.34
C CYS A 37 1.11 5.04 -6.20
N LEU A 38 2.24 4.78 -6.87
CA LEU A 38 2.92 3.47 -6.86
C LEU A 38 3.73 3.27 -5.58
N TYR A 39 3.02 3.15 -4.46
CA TYR A 39 3.55 2.93 -3.13
C TYR A 39 3.12 1.58 -2.57
N LEU A 40 3.95 1.01 -1.70
CA LEU A 40 3.62 -0.17 -0.89
C LEU A 40 3.89 0.12 0.58
N ASN A 41 3.22 -0.64 1.45
CA ASN A 41 3.37 -0.57 2.89
C ASN A 41 3.86 -1.92 3.42
N VAL A 42 4.72 -1.89 4.43
CA VAL A 42 5.27 -3.10 5.06
C VAL A 42 4.98 -3.07 6.54
N PHE A 43 4.28 -4.10 7.03
CA PHE A 43 3.90 -4.21 8.43
C PHE A 43 4.42 -5.48 9.08
N ILE A 44 4.95 -5.32 10.30
CA ILE A 44 5.51 -6.40 11.09
C ILE A 44 5.44 -6.03 12.58
N LYS A 45 5.03 -6.97 13.43
CA LYS A 45 4.91 -6.70 14.88
C LYS A 45 6.24 -6.42 15.58
N LYS A 46 7.31 -7.10 15.18
CA LYS A 46 8.66 -6.88 15.74
C LYS A 46 9.73 -7.26 14.74
N ILE A 47 10.63 -6.33 14.45
CA ILE A 47 11.83 -6.61 13.66
C ILE A 47 12.80 -7.42 14.53
N LYS A 48 13.22 -8.59 14.03
CA LYS A 48 14.23 -9.45 14.67
C LYS A 48 15.29 -9.79 13.61
N PRO A 49 16.50 -9.21 13.68
CA PRO A 49 17.57 -9.51 12.73
C PRO A 49 17.79 -11.02 12.59
N GLY A 50 18.00 -11.49 11.36
CA GLY A 50 18.25 -12.91 11.06
C GLY A 50 17.02 -13.83 11.07
N LYS A 51 15.87 -13.42 11.62
CA LYS A 51 14.65 -14.22 11.59
C LYS A 51 13.86 -14.01 10.30
N LYS A 52 13.78 -15.06 9.47
CA LYS A 52 12.89 -15.09 8.29
C LYS A 52 11.45 -15.34 8.73
N ARG A 53 10.50 -14.75 8.01
CA ARG A 53 9.05 -14.92 8.20
C ARG A 53 8.38 -15.09 6.85
N ALA A 54 7.21 -15.73 6.85
CA ALA A 54 6.37 -15.76 5.66
C ALA A 54 5.94 -14.34 5.28
N ILE A 55 5.99 -14.04 3.98
CA ILE A 55 5.55 -12.75 3.43
C ILE A 55 4.17 -12.96 2.85
N MET A 56 3.20 -12.20 3.35
CA MET A 56 1.85 -12.13 2.81
C MET A 56 1.72 -10.84 2.02
N VAL A 57 1.56 -10.93 0.70
CA VAL A 57 1.29 -9.79 -0.16
C VAL A 57 -0.21 -9.72 -0.41
N TRP A 58 -0.82 -8.60 -0.10
CA TRP A 58 -2.25 -8.37 -0.28
C TRP A 58 -2.49 -7.31 -1.35
N ILE A 59 -3.32 -7.66 -2.33
CA ILE A 59 -3.73 -6.81 -3.44
C ILE A 59 -5.19 -6.46 -3.21
N HIS A 60 -5.48 -5.16 -3.12
CA HIS A 60 -6.85 -4.72 -2.87
C HIS A 60 -7.77 -5.01 -4.07
N GLY A 61 -9.03 -5.31 -3.77
CA GLY A 61 -10.09 -5.40 -4.77
C GLY A 61 -10.56 -4.02 -5.26
N GLY A 62 -11.80 -3.96 -5.76
CA GLY A 62 -12.39 -2.71 -6.27
C GLY A 62 -12.48 -2.65 -7.80
N SER A 63 -12.51 -3.81 -8.45
CA SER A 63 -12.79 -3.96 -9.89
C SER A 63 -11.89 -3.08 -10.76
N PHE A 64 -10.61 -2.96 -10.39
CA PHE A 64 -9.61 -2.13 -11.07
C PHE A 64 -9.97 -0.65 -11.21
N SER A 65 -10.98 -0.14 -10.51
CA SER A 65 -11.48 1.24 -10.64
C SER A 65 -11.44 2.01 -9.32
N ARG A 66 -11.25 1.33 -8.19
CA ARG A 66 -11.16 1.90 -6.85
C ARG A 66 -10.40 0.98 -5.90
N GLY A 67 -10.12 1.49 -4.70
CA GLY A 67 -9.41 0.82 -3.63
C GLY A 67 -8.04 1.43 -3.34
N SER A 68 -7.44 0.99 -2.25
CA SER A 68 -6.09 1.39 -1.82
C SER A 68 -5.47 0.31 -0.94
N GLY A 69 -4.14 0.36 -0.83
CA GLY A 69 -3.35 -0.44 0.10
C GLY A 69 -3.20 0.18 1.49
N ASP A 70 -3.86 1.32 1.78
CA ASP A 70 -3.83 1.95 3.09
C ASP A 70 -4.67 1.19 4.13
N ALA A 71 -4.61 1.64 5.39
CA ALA A 71 -5.34 1.02 6.49
C ALA A 71 -6.78 1.53 6.66
N THR A 72 -7.29 2.42 5.79
CA THR A 72 -8.64 3.00 5.95
C THR A 72 -9.72 1.92 5.85
N MET A 73 -9.56 0.95 4.94
CA MET A 73 -10.47 -0.20 4.85
C MET A 73 -9.84 -1.52 5.32
N HIS A 74 -8.52 -1.64 5.23
CA HIS A 74 -7.81 -2.92 5.42
C HIS A 74 -6.62 -2.77 6.37
N GLY A 75 -6.91 -2.39 7.61
CA GLY A 75 -5.90 -2.21 8.65
C GLY A 75 -5.08 -3.49 8.94
N PRO A 76 -3.79 -3.35 9.27
CA PRO A 76 -2.89 -4.49 9.46
C PRO A 76 -3.07 -5.19 10.81
N ASP A 77 -3.76 -4.56 11.76
CA ASP A 77 -3.75 -4.83 13.21
C ASP A 77 -3.96 -6.29 13.59
N TYR A 78 -4.87 -6.98 12.90
CA TYR A 78 -5.19 -8.38 13.15
C TYR A 78 -4.12 -9.33 12.58
N ILE A 79 -3.71 -9.11 11.33
CA ILE A 79 -2.80 -10.01 10.61
C ILE A 79 -1.38 -9.92 11.20
N VAL A 80 -0.92 -8.74 11.58
CA VAL A 80 0.44 -8.56 12.14
C VAL A 80 0.62 -9.22 13.50
N GLN A 81 -0.47 -9.63 14.17
CA GLN A 81 -0.35 -10.46 15.39
C GLN A 81 0.18 -11.87 15.08
N LYS A 82 0.05 -12.34 13.84
CA LYS A 82 0.65 -13.58 13.36
C LYS A 82 2.13 -13.36 13.06
N ASP A 83 2.93 -14.41 13.02
CA ASP A 83 4.38 -14.32 12.76
C ASP A 83 4.69 -14.17 11.26
N VAL A 84 4.14 -13.12 10.66
CA VAL A 84 4.22 -12.81 9.22
C VAL A 84 4.74 -11.39 8.98
N VAL A 85 5.19 -11.13 7.75
CA VAL A 85 5.33 -9.78 7.21
C VAL A 85 4.16 -9.55 6.28
N LEU A 86 3.36 -8.52 6.53
CA LEU A 86 2.28 -8.11 5.64
C LEU A 86 2.79 -7.01 4.71
N VAL A 87 2.55 -7.17 3.42
CA VAL A 87 2.79 -6.15 2.40
C VAL A 87 1.46 -5.81 1.74
N THR A 88 1.10 -4.53 1.74
CA THR A 88 -0.04 -4.01 0.98
C THR A 88 0.48 -3.01 -0.06
N LEU A 89 -0.25 -2.80 -1.15
CA LEU A 89 0.22 -1.93 -2.22
C LEU A 89 -0.92 -1.24 -2.96
N ASN A 90 -0.57 -0.13 -3.61
CA ASN A 90 -1.39 0.55 -4.60
C ASN A 90 -0.97 0.11 -6.00
N TYR A 91 -1.94 0.04 -6.90
CA TYR A 91 -1.73 -0.07 -8.35
C TYR A 91 -2.59 0.97 -9.06
N ARG A 92 -2.25 1.29 -10.32
CA ARG A 92 -3.02 2.27 -11.12
C ARG A 92 -4.42 1.73 -11.42
N LEU A 93 -5.40 2.62 -11.40
CA LEU A 93 -6.82 2.29 -11.50
C LEU A 93 -7.48 3.02 -12.68
N GLY A 94 -8.57 2.43 -13.16
CA GLY A 94 -9.37 2.99 -14.25
C GLY A 94 -8.59 3.02 -15.56
N ALA A 95 -8.59 4.18 -16.22
CA ALA A 95 -7.95 4.38 -17.51
C ALA A 95 -6.46 4.77 -17.43
N LEU A 96 -5.88 4.91 -16.23
CA LEU A 96 -4.48 5.29 -16.00
C LEU A 96 -3.47 4.15 -16.28
#